data_AF-A0A7S2H664-F1
#
_entry.id   AF-A0A7S2H664-F1
#
_cell.length_a   1.000
_cell.length_b   1.000
_cell.length_c   1.000
_cell.angle_alpha   90.00
_cell.angle_beta   90.00
_cell.angle_gamma   90.00
#
_symmetry.space_group_name_H-M   'P 1'
#
loop_
_entity.id
_entity.type
_entity.pdbx_description
1 polymer ?
#
loop_
_entity_poly.entity_id
_entity_poly.type
_entity_poly.pdbx_seq_one_letter_code
_entity_poly.pdbx_strand_id
1 'polypeptide(L)'
;MEDITYFCRCDECRTSLFRGENWFHKPGTNYDLCAKDFWKQPEDKRKAYVNIREPTDLGQQQEEYVLELKQYFGRCDSCRKGVFVGQDWYHKNGQLFDLCSQHWRALPDSQRSDYVNVNTSSVLGHLKAQYILPDEDMQVSERDSIMCAFDVEGTLMPEAWLALQEKTGIEGLKRTTAHEPDYDKLMKYRCDLLRQHNIKLKDMLEVVKDLKPLPGAREFLEWLQPLVPRILLLTDTFEEYAMPMFEQLGYPSVFCNSLIIDEDGFIVGHRLRLKDQKRKAVESFQRLNFRIIAVGDSFNDISMMKAAEHGILIYPSDKVKKAHPEFPIAKDHFDLRVKIGRILSANKLILPRALASPPPLSATQSSRTMWLLCCNVAGFLAPEPWLAVQAKFNIEELKVTTAQEPDYNKLMALRASALRSHGIKLWELFDVMNDLDVLPGAMDFLEWLKPIVPRTFMITDGFEEYALPIFDKLGHPMVFCNYVEADKEGYMNKLVTRLKDQKLKTVEELQRLNFRIIAVGTSFNDVEMLRAAEQGIIFSPSEAVRRENPEFPIVANHEELKAKILDIVGHRGEPMQKRAKTC
;
A
#
# COMPACT_ATOMS: atom_id res chain seq x y z
N MET A 1 -29.33 -16.62 23.68
CA MET A 1 -30.09 -15.92 22.63
C MET A 1 -29.30 -14.68 22.33
N GLU A 2 -28.66 -14.63 21.16
CA GLU A 2 -27.88 -13.47 20.73
C GLU A 2 -28.81 -12.25 20.60
N ASP A 3 -28.41 -11.13 21.18
CA ASP A 3 -29.14 -9.86 21.05
C ASP A 3 -29.03 -9.38 19.60
N ILE A 4 -30.09 -9.59 18.82
CA ILE A 4 -30.16 -9.12 17.43
C ILE A 4 -30.05 -7.60 17.46
N THR A 5 -28.96 -7.08 16.91
CA THR A 5 -28.71 -5.64 16.85
C THR A 5 -29.39 -5.07 15.62
N TYR A 6 -30.12 -3.96 15.76
CA TYR A 6 -30.79 -3.29 14.64
C TYR A 6 -30.07 -1.97 14.33
N PHE A 7 -29.81 -1.69 13.05
CA PHE A 7 -28.92 -0.61 12.63
C PHE A 7 -29.32 -0.03 11.27
N CYS A 8 -29.21 1.29 11.15
CA CYS A 8 -29.11 1.97 9.84
C CYS A 8 -28.33 3.29 9.95
N ARG A 9 -28.36 4.11 8.90
CA ARG A 9 -27.75 5.45 8.88
C ARG A 9 -28.80 6.48 8.51
N CYS A 10 -28.68 7.66 9.10
CA CYS A 10 -29.47 8.82 8.74
C CYS A 10 -29.31 9.16 7.25
N ASP A 11 -30.40 9.35 6.52
CA ASP A 11 -30.34 9.65 5.09
C ASP A 11 -29.79 11.04 4.77
N GLU A 12 -29.92 11.98 5.71
CA GLU A 12 -29.40 13.35 5.56
C GLU A 12 -27.92 13.47 5.94
N CYS A 13 -27.55 13.20 7.20
CA CYS A 13 -26.18 13.42 7.69
C CYS A 13 -25.32 12.15 7.80
N ARG A 14 -25.85 10.97 7.42
CA ARG A 14 -25.17 9.67 7.45
C ARG A 14 -24.75 9.16 8.84
N THR A 15 -25.19 9.83 9.91
CA THR A 15 -24.97 9.41 11.31
C THR A 15 -25.61 8.04 11.57
N SER A 16 -24.92 7.18 12.30
CA SER A 16 -25.42 5.86 12.71
C SER A 16 -26.64 5.95 13.61
N LEU A 17 -27.66 5.15 13.30
CA LEU A 17 -28.92 5.07 14.02
C LEU A 17 -29.02 3.72 14.70
N PHE A 18 -29.40 3.76 15.98
CA PHE A 18 -29.61 2.59 16.83
C PHE A 18 -30.92 2.77 17.58
N ARG A 19 -31.52 1.66 18.01
CA ARG A 19 -32.74 1.67 18.83
C ARG A 19 -32.55 2.59 20.04
N GLY A 20 -33.49 3.50 20.31
CA GLY A 20 -33.37 4.47 21.40
C GLY A 20 -33.92 5.84 21.03
N GLU A 21 -33.24 6.92 21.42
CA GLU A 21 -33.75 8.28 21.20
C GLU A 21 -33.35 8.89 19.86
N ASN A 22 -32.44 8.24 19.13
CA ASN A 22 -31.79 8.84 17.97
C ASN A 22 -32.29 8.31 16.62
N TRP A 23 -33.30 7.44 16.55
CA TRP A 23 -33.74 6.82 15.30
C TRP A 23 -35.23 7.08 15.03
N PHE A 24 -35.50 7.89 14.00
CA PHE A 24 -36.84 8.16 13.49
C PHE A 24 -37.02 7.56 12.10
N HIS A 25 -37.81 6.49 12.01
CA HIS A 25 -38.09 5.76 10.78
C HIS A 25 -39.43 6.20 10.19
N LYS A 26 -39.55 6.33 8.87
CA LYS A 26 -40.82 6.60 8.20
C LYS A 26 -41.46 5.29 7.70
N PRO A 27 -42.53 4.76 8.34
CA PRO A 27 -43.09 3.45 8.01
C PRO A 27 -43.54 3.35 6.55
N GLY A 28 -43.29 2.19 5.94
CA GLY A 28 -43.57 1.93 4.52
C GLY A 28 -42.55 2.54 3.55
N THR A 29 -41.44 3.10 4.07
CA THR A 29 -40.30 3.60 3.31
C THR A 29 -39.00 3.19 3.98
N ASN A 30 -37.86 3.33 3.29
CA ASN A 30 -36.54 3.07 3.88
C ASN A 30 -35.83 4.40 4.21
N TYR A 31 -36.59 5.36 4.73
CA TYR A 31 -36.12 6.72 4.99
C TYR A 31 -36.06 6.97 6.50
N ASP A 32 -34.85 7.18 7.00
CA ASP A 32 -34.49 7.20 8.41
C ASP A 32 -33.74 8.49 8.76
N LEU A 33 -34.15 9.14 9.84
CA LEU A 33 -33.55 10.39 10.32
C LEU A 33 -32.99 10.22 11.72
N CYS A 34 -31.83 10.85 11.96
CA CYS A 34 -31.35 11.08 13.30
C CYS A 34 -32.22 12.12 14.02
N ALA A 35 -32.15 12.20 15.35
CA ALA A 35 -32.92 13.19 16.11
C ALA A 35 -32.68 14.61 15.58
N LYS A 36 -31.43 14.98 15.33
CA LYS A 36 -31.04 16.31 14.83
C LYS A 36 -31.72 16.66 13.51
N ASP A 37 -31.76 15.75 12.55
CA ASP A 37 -32.34 16.01 11.23
C ASP A 37 -33.85 15.83 11.19
N PHE A 38 -34.39 14.98 12.08
CA PHE A 38 -35.82 14.89 12.33
C PHE A 38 -36.40 16.21 12.86
N TRP A 39 -35.76 16.84 13.86
CA TRP A 39 -36.25 18.11 14.43
C TRP A 39 -36.11 19.32 13.49
N LYS A 40 -35.29 19.21 12.43
CA LYS A 40 -35.25 20.21 11.35
C LYS A 40 -36.47 20.13 10.41
N GLN A 41 -37.20 19.01 10.43
CA GLN A 41 -38.37 18.86 9.57
C GLN A 41 -39.56 19.70 10.06
N PRO A 42 -40.35 20.27 9.14
CA PRO A 42 -41.63 20.91 9.46
C PRO A 42 -42.54 20.01 10.31
N GLU A 43 -43.33 20.61 11.21
CA GLU A 43 -44.14 19.89 12.21
C GLU A 43 -45.17 18.93 11.59
N ASP A 44 -45.75 19.31 10.46
CA ASP A 44 -46.67 18.49 9.67
C ASP A 44 -46.00 17.23 9.11
N LYS A 45 -44.72 17.33 8.72
CA LYS A 45 -43.94 16.21 8.18
C LYS A 45 -43.42 15.26 9.24
N ARG A 46 -43.19 15.74 10.47
CA ARG A 46 -42.70 14.92 11.59
C ARG A 46 -43.69 13.82 12.02
N LYS A 47 -45.00 14.04 11.80
CA LYS A 47 -46.06 13.05 12.13
C LYS A 47 -45.97 11.75 11.33
N ALA A 48 -45.19 11.73 10.24
CA ALA A 48 -45.01 10.55 9.40
C ALA A 48 -43.93 9.58 9.90
N TYR A 49 -43.19 9.92 10.98
CA TYR A 49 -42.11 9.09 11.50
C TYR A 49 -42.46 8.45 12.85
N VAL A 50 -41.91 7.27 13.07
CA VAL A 50 -41.97 6.50 14.31
C VAL A 50 -40.56 6.45 14.91
N ASN A 51 -40.46 6.72 16.21
CA ASN A 51 -39.20 6.56 16.92
C ASN A 51 -38.98 5.08 17.24
N ILE A 52 -37.87 4.51 16.78
CA ILE A 52 -37.55 3.09 16.94
C ILE A 52 -36.89 2.86 18.30
N ARG A 53 -37.68 2.37 19.27
CA ARG A 53 -37.22 2.04 20.62
C ARG A 53 -37.11 0.54 20.82
N GLU A 54 -38.05 -0.21 20.25
CA GLU A 54 -38.09 -1.66 20.24
C GLU A 54 -38.09 -2.20 18.80
N PRO A 55 -37.61 -3.44 18.56
CA PRO A 55 -37.58 -4.02 17.22
C PRO A 55 -38.95 -4.08 16.54
N THR A 56 -40.01 -4.24 17.33
CA THR A 56 -41.40 -4.29 16.85
C THR A 56 -41.87 -2.96 16.25
N ASP A 57 -41.22 -1.84 16.57
CA ASP A 57 -41.57 -0.51 16.05
C ASP A 57 -41.31 -0.39 14.53
N LEU A 58 -40.44 -1.24 13.97
CA LEU A 58 -40.18 -1.36 12.54
C LEU A 58 -41.25 -2.16 11.79
N GLY A 59 -42.21 -2.78 12.50
CA GLY A 59 -43.30 -3.56 11.91
C GLY A 59 -42.81 -4.65 10.95
N GLN A 60 -43.38 -4.71 9.76
CA GLN A 60 -43.00 -5.71 8.73
C GLN A 60 -41.60 -5.47 8.14
N GLN A 61 -41.00 -4.29 8.34
CA GLN A 61 -39.66 -3.95 7.84
C GLN A 61 -38.55 -4.36 8.83
N GLN A 62 -38.89 -4.98 9.96
CA GLN A 62 -37.94 -5.36 11.01
C GLN A 62 -36.72 -6.15 10.48
N GLU A 63 -36.92 -7.08 9.54
CA GLU A 63 -35.83 -7.89 8.97
C GLU A 63 -34.85 -7.09 8.10
N GLU A 64 -35.27 -5.96 7.52
CA GLU A 64 -34.43 -5.10 6.67
C GLU A 64 -33.34 -4.36 7.46
N TYR A 65 -33.54 -4.23 8.76
CA TYR A 65 -32.71 -3.44 9.65
C TYR A 65 -31.89 -4.27 10.63
N VAL A 66 -31.94 -5.60 10.50
CA VAL A 66 -31.12 -6.52 11.30
C VAL A 66 -29.65 -6.34 10.90
N LEU A 67 -28.81 -5.96 11.86
CA LEU A 67 -27.36 -6.02 11.71
C LEU A 67 -26.96 -7.49 11.70
N GLU A 68 -26.74 -8.03 10.51
CA GLU A 68 -26.29 -9.41 10.35
C GLU A 68 -24.87 -9.55 10.92
N LEU A 69 -24.74 -10.28 12.04
CA LEU A 69 -23.45 -10.58 12.69
C LEU A 69 -22.48 -11.32 11.76
N LYS A 70 -23.01 -12.00 10.72
CA LYS A 70 -22.25 -12.75 9.72
C LYS A 70 -22.24 -11.98 8.41
N GLN A 71 -21.06 -11.79 7.83
CA GLN A 71 -20.94 -11.13 6.52
C GLN A 71 -21.22 -12.11 5.39
N TYR A 72 -22.07 -11.70 4.45
CA TYR A 72 -22.41 -12.49 3.26
C TYR A 72 -21.78 -11.89 2.01
N PHE A 73 -21.18 -12.74 1.17
CA PHE A 73 -20.38 -12.33 0.03
C PHE A 73 -20.63 -13.22 -1.19
N GLY A 74 -20.98 -12.60 -2.33
CA GLY A 74 -21.10 -13.24 -3.63
C GLY A 74 -20.09 -12.70 -4.65
N ARG A 75 -20.09 -13.27 -5.86
CA ARG A 75 -19.28 -12.78 -6.99
C ARG A 75 -20.10 -12.78 -8.25
N CYS A 76 -20.12 -11.67 -8.98
CA CYS A 76 -20.78 -11.60 -10.27
C CYS A 76 -20.22 -12.67 -11.23
N ASP A 77 -21.00 -13.60 -11.76
CA ASP A 77 -20.50 -14.63 -12.67
C ASP A 77 -20.11 -14.10 -14.05
N SER A 78 -20.54 -12.88 -14.40
CA SER A 78 -20.16 -12.21 -15.65
C SER A 78 -18.83 -11.45 -15.57
N CYS A 79 -18.62 -10.57 -14.58
CA CYS A 79 -17.37 -9.81 -14.44
C CYS A 79 -16.56 -10.13 -13.19
N ARG A 80 -17.02 -11.11 -12.41
CA ARG A 80 -16.37 -11.66 -11.21
C ARG A 80 -16.31 -10.70 -10.02
N LYS A 81 -16.65 -9.41 -10.20
CA LYS A 81 -16.77 -8.37 -9.16
C LYS A 81 -17.41 -8.93 -7.89
N GLY A 82 -16.72 -8.73 -6.76
CA GLY A 82 -17.27 -9.05 -5.44
C GLY A 82 -18.51 -8.22 -5.18
N VAL A 83 -19.60 -8.89 -4.82
CA VAL A 83 -20.89 -8.27 -4.51
C VAL A 83 -21.24 -8.59 -3.07
N PHE A 84 -21.63 -7.57 -2.33
CA PHE A 84 -21.99 -7.65 -0.92
C PHE A 84 -23.47 -7.34 -0.80
N VAL A 85 -24.07 -7.76 0.32
CA VAL A 85 -25.47 -7.48 0.63
C VAL A 85 -25.73 -5.97 0.44
N GLY A 86 -26.63 -5.64 -0.48
CA GLY A 86 -26.87 -4.26 -0.93
C GLY A 86 -27.27 -4.15 -2.40
N GLN A 87 -27.26 -2.91 -2.91
CA GLN A 87 -27.83 -2.55 -4.23
C GLN A 87 -27.07 -3.13 -5.44
N ASP A 88 -25.89 -3.71 -5.24
CA ASP A 88 -25.01 -4.15 -6.31
C ASP A 88 -24.97 -5.68 -6.49
N TRP A 89 -25.83 -6.43 -5.80
CA TRP A 89 -25.86 -7.89 -5.88
C TRP A 89 -27.22 -8.38 -6.39
N TYR A 90 -27.23 -9.09 -7.53
CA TYR A 90 -28.42 -9.73 -8.09
C TYR A 90 -28.21 -11.24 -8.18
N HIS A 91 -28.93 -12.02 -7.38
CA HIS A 91 -28.85 -13.47 -7.32
C HIS A 91 -29.93 -14.12 -8.18
N LYS A 92 -29.60 -15.17 -8.94
CA LYS A 92 -30.55 -15.87 -9.79
C LYS A 92 -31.35 -16.87 -8.97
N ASN A 93 -32.68 -16.83 -9.07
CA ASN A 93 -33.56 -17.67 -8.25
C ASN A 93 -33.25 -19.17 -8.42
N GLY A 94 -32.86 -19.81 -7.31
CA GLY A 94 -32.59 -21.25 -7.24
C GLY A 94 -31.27 -21.70 -7.88
N GLN A 95 -30.37 -20.79 -8.25
CA GLN A 95 -29.06 -21.11 -8.85
C GLN A 95 -27.95 -20.33 -8.14
N LEU A 96 -26.76 -20.92 -7.99
CA LEU A 96 -25.55 -20.22 -7.53
C LEU A 96 -24.97 -19.38 -8.66
N PHE A 97 -25.74 -18.38 -9.07
CA PHE A 97 -25.40 -17.52 -10.17
C PHE A 97 -25.76 -16.08 -9.82
N ASP A 98 -24.76 -15.23 -9.72
CA ASP A 98 -24.87 -13.86 -9.23
C ASP A 98 -24.43 -12.86 -10.29
N LEU A 99 -25.03 -11.68 -10.33
CA LEU A 99 -24.63 -10.58 -11.21
C LEU A 99 -24.46 -9.30 -10.41
N CYS A 100 -23.54 -8.44 -10.82
CA CYS A 100 -23.52 -7.08 -10.30
C CYS A 100 -24.60 -6.23 -10.99
N SER A 101 -24.94 -5.08 -10.42
CA SER A 101 -26.00 -4.22 -10.96
C SER A 101 -25.79 -3.85 -12.44
N GLN A 102 -24.54 -3.66 -12.86
CA GLN A 102 -24.19 -3.38 -14.25
C GLN A 102 -24.55 -4.54 -15.18
N HIS A 103 -24.17 -5.77 -14.85
CA HIS A 103 -24.43 -6.93 -15.71
C HIS A 103 -25.89 -7.36 -15.67
N TRP A 104 -26.55 -7.22 -14.53
CA TRP A 104 -27.99 -7.42 -14.45
C TRP A 104 -28.75 -6.42 -15.33
N ARG A 105 -28.37 -5.13 -15.32
CA ARG A 105 -28.94 -4.11 -16.24
C ARG A 105 -28.60 -4.38 -17.71
N ALA A 106 -27.51 -5.07 -18.01
CA ALA A 106 -27.18 -5.45 -19.38
C ALA A 106 -28.01 -6.62 -19.93
N LEU A 107 -28.72 -7.37 -19.07
CA LEU A 107 -29.62 -8.44 -19.52
C LEU A 107 -30.85 -7.89 -20.25
N PRO A 108 -31.43 -8.64 -21.21
CA PRO A 108 -32.75 -8.38 -21.75
C PRO A 108 -33.81 -8.35 -20.64
N ASP A 109 -34.84 -7.51 -20.78
CA ASP A 109 -35.88 -7.34 -19.75
C ASP A 109 -36.57 -8.67 -19.39
N SER A 110 -36.73 -9.58 -20.34
CA SER A 110 -37.29 -10.93 -20.12
C SER A 110 -36.45 -11.85 -19.25
N GLN A 111 -35.16 -11.56 -19.07
CA GLN A 111 -34.23 -12.36 -18.25
C GLN A 111 -33.95 -11.73 -16.89
N ARG A 112 -34.19 -10.42 -16.72
CA ARG A 112 -33.95 -9.74 -15.44
C ARG A 112 -34.87 -10.23 -14.33
N SER A 113 -36.07 -10.71 -14.68
CA SER A 113 -37.05 -11.30 -13.75
C SER A 113 -36.57 -12.59 -13.08
N ASP A 114 -35.56 -13.24 -13.64
CA ASP A 114 -34.99 -14.47 -13.06
C ASP A 114 -34.06 -14.17 -11.87
N TYR A 115 -33.74 -12.90 -11.63
CA TYR A 115 -32.82 -12.45 -10.59
C TYR A 115 -33.53 -11.60 -9.54
N VAL A 116 -33.10 -11.76 -8.29
CA VAL A 116 -33.53 -10.98 -7.13
C VAL A 116 -32.35 -10.19 -6.57
N ASN A 117 -32.56 -8.93 -6.21
CA ASN A 117 -31.52 -8.13 -5.57
C ASN A 117 -31.30 -8.62 -4.13
N VAL A 118 -30.06 -8.94 -3.78
CA VAL A 118 -29.67 -9.37 -2.43
C VAL A 118 -29.39 -8.14 -1.58
N ASN A 119 -30.45 -7.40 -1.25
CA ASN A 119 -30.40 -6.24 -0.36
C ASN A 119 -30.27 -6.64 1.12
N THR A 120 -30.67 -7.86 1.47
CA THR A 120 -30.49 -8.52 2.76
C THR A 120 -30.10 -9.98 2.53
N SER A 121 -29.44 -10.65 3.48
CA SER A 121 -29.03 -12.04 3.26
C SER A 121 -30.21 -13.03 3.27
N SER A 122 -31.39 -12.63 3.75
CA SER A 122 -32.59 -13.47 3.76
C SER A 122 -33.06 -13.82 2.34
N VAL A 123 -32.77 -12.95 1.37
CA VAL A 123 -33.04 -13.15 -0.07
C VAL A 123 -32.41 -14.43 -0.62
N LEU A 124 -31.28 -14.87 -0.05
CA LEU A 124 -30.56 -16.08 -0.49
C LEU A 124 -31.24 -17.39 -0.04
N GLY A 125 -32.25 -17.32 0.84
CA GLY A 125 -33.02 -18.47 1.31
C GLY A 125 -32.13 -19.61 1.84
N HIS A 126 -32.34 -20.82 1.35
CA HIS A 126 -31.54 -22.00 1.74
C HIS A 126 -30.10 -21.99 1.18
N LEU A 127 -29.82 -21.21 0.13
CA LEU A 127 -28.48 -21.07 -0.45
C LEU A 127 -27.58 -20.13 0.36
N LYS A 128 -28.18 -19.38 1.31
CA LYS A 128 -27.50 -18.48 2.26
C LYS A 128 -26.21 -19.06 2.83
N ALA A 129 -26.21 -20.34 3.24
CA ALA A 129 -25.06 -21.01 3.83
C ALA A 129 -23.82 -21.09 2.91
N GLN A 130 -24.02 -20.99 1.60
CA GLN A 130 -22.95 -21.04 0.60
C GLN A 130 -22.28 -19.68 0.39
N TYR A 131 -22.93 -18.62 0.88
CA TYR A 131 -22.48 -17.24 0.83
C TYR A 131 -22.06 -16.69 2.20
N ILE A 132 -22.12 -17.53 3.24
CA ILE A 132 -21.58 -17.23 4.57
C ILE A 132 -20.05 -17.21 4.46
N LEU A 133 -19.43 -16.09 4.83
CA LEU A 133 -18.01 -16.11 5.19
C LEU A 133 -17.84 -17.05 6.39
N PRO A 134 -17.07 -18.15 6.28
CA PRO A 134 -17.03 -19.18 7.31
C PRO A 134 -16.62 -18.62 8.67
N ASP A 135 -17.44 -18.89 9.68
CA ASP A 135 -17.14 -18.64 11.09
C ASP A 135 -16.20 -19.74 11.59
N GLU A 136 -14.91 -19.44 11.65
CA GLU A 136 -13.99 -20.12 12.56
C GLU A 136 -13.53 -19.06 13.57
N ASP A 137 -13.88 -19.29 14.84
CA ASP A 137 -13.46 -18.60 16.06
C ASP A 137 -12.63 -17.32 15.85
N MET A 138 -13.29 -16.17 15.91
CA MET A 138 -12.65 -14.85 15.93
C MET A 138 -11.82 -14.68 17.21
N GLN A 139 -10.59 -15.19 17.20
CA GLN A 139 -9.51 -14.58 17.95
C GLN A 139 -8.86 -13.52 17.05
N VAL A 140 -8.90 -12.26 17.52
CA VAL A 140 -8.17 -11.15 16.93
C VAL A 140 -6.69 -11.53 16.92
N SER A 141 -6.13 -11.83 15.75
CA SER A 141 -4.67 -11.92 15.62
C SER A 141 -4.11 -10.51 15.83
N GLU A 142 -3.00 -10.41 16.55
CA GLU A 142 -2.15 -9.21 16.53
C GLU A 142 -1.98 -8.80 15.06
N ARG A 143 -2.33 -7.56 14.70
CA ARG A 143 -2.32 -7.08 13.30
C ARG A 143 -0.91 -7.26 12.72
N ASP A 144 -0.72 -8.26 11.87
CA ASP A 144 0.50 -8.42 11.09
C ASP A 144 0.54 -7.34 9.99
N SER A 145 1.64 -6.61 9.87
CA SER A 145 1.86 -5.67 8.77
C SER A 145 2.08 -6.43 7.46
N ILE A 146 1.13 -6.35 6.53
CA ILE A 146 1.24 -7.04 5.24
C ILE A 146 1.94 -6.13 4.22
N MET A 147 2.80 -6.73 3.41
CA MET A 147 3.41 -6.13 2.23
C MET A 147 3.23 -7.08 1.05
N CYS A 148 2.91 -6.52 -0.12
CA CYS A 148 2.78 -7.30 -1.36
C CYS A 148 3.99 -7.04 -2.26
N ALA A 149 4.67 -8.10 -2.67
CA ALA A 149 5.81 -8.08 -3.57
C ALA A 149 5.43 -8.67 -4.94
N PHE A 150 5.63 -7.93 -6.01
CA PHE A 150 5.26 -8.34 -7.37
C PHE A 150 6.47 -8.35 -8.29
N ASP A 151 6.59 -9.36 -9.14
CA ASP A 151 7.34 -9.17 -10.38
C ASP A 151 6.65 -8.14 -11.29
N VAL A 152 7.37 -7.65 -12.29
CA VAL A 152 6.89 -6.61 -13.21
C VAL A 152 6.64 -7.19 -14.60
N GLU A 153 7.68 -7.65 -15.28
CA GLU A 153 7.55 -8.23 -16.63
C GLU A 153 6.85 -9.59 -16.51
N GLY A 154 5.93 -9.91 -17.42
CA GLY A 154 5.10 -11.13 -17.34
C GLY A 154 3.97 -11.10 -16.30
N THR A 155 4.10 -10.25 -15.28
CA THR A 155 3.14 -10.14 -14.16
C THR A 155 2.26 -8.89 -14.26
N LEU A 156 2.82 -7.68 -14.35
CA LEU A 156 2.09 -6.40 -14.45
C LEU A 156 2.28 -5.71 -15.81
N MET A 157 3.41 -5.95 -16.47
CA MET A 157 3.81 -5.36 -17.74
C MET A 157 4.26 -6.44 -18.73
N PRO A 158 4.20 -6.18 -20.05
CA PRO A 158 4.86 -7.02 -21.04
C PRO A 158 6.40 -7.00 -20.93
N GLU A 159 7.04 -7.99 -21.54
CA GLU A 159 8.51 -8.13 -21.62
C GLU A 159 9.14 -7.07 -22.54
N ALA A 160 10.04 -6.24 -22.01
CA ALA A 160 10.66 -5.13 -22.73
C ALA A 160 11.58 -5.59 -23.87
N TRP A 161 12.35 -6.65 -23.65
CA TRP A 161 13.26 -7.19 -24.67
C TRP A 161 12.52 -7.83 -25.84
N LEU A 162 11.36 -8.45 -25.58
CA LEU A 162 10.52 -8.99 -26.63
C LEU A 162 9.87 -7.86 -27.45
N ALA A 163 9.38 -6.82 -26.78
CA ALA A 163 8.85 -5.64 -27.45
C ALA A 163 9.92 -4.93 -28.33
N LEU A 164 11.17 -4.85 -27.86
CA LEU A 164 12.28 -4.34 -28.67
C LEU A 164 12.49 -5.23 -29.91
N GLN A 165 12.46 -6.55 -29.73
CA GLN A 165 12.62 -7.49 -30.82
C GLN A 165 11.53 -7.31 -31.89
N GLU A 166 10.27 -7.18 -31.48
CA GLU A 166 9.14 -6.96 -32.40
C GLU A 166 9.28 -5.63 -33.16
N LYS A 167 9.69 -4.55 -32.47
CA LYS A 167 9.87 -3.23 -33.10
C LYS A 167 11.04 -3.19 -34.08
N THR A 168 12.12 -3.93 -33.80
CA THR A 168 13.37 -3.88 -34.59
C THR A 168 13.50 -5.01 -35.61
N GLY A 169 12.74 -6.09 -35.45
CA GLY A 169 12.86 -7.30 -36.28
C GLY A 169 14.12 -8.13 -36.02
N ILE A 170 14.90 -7.83 -34.99
CA ILE A 170 16.18 -8.51 -34.74
C ILE A 170 15.96 -9.83 -34.01
N GLU A 171 15.84 -10.92 -34.77
CA GLU A 171 15.59 -12.28 -34.26
C GLU A 171 16.54 -12.72 -33.14
N GLY A 172 17.79 -12.25 -33.16
CA GLY A 172 18.76 -12.55 -32.11
C GLY A 172 18.32 -12.14 -30.70
N LEU A 173 17.44 -11.13 -30.56
CA LEU A 173 16.91 -10.68 -29.27
C LEU A 173 15.91 -11.68 -28.64
N LYS A 174 15.38 -12.65 -29.40
CA LYS A 174 14.53 -13.73 -28.85
C LYS A 174 15.30 -14.70 -27.96
N ARG A 175 16.63 -14.63 -27.94
CA ARG A 175 17.45 -15.49 -27.07
C ARG A 175 17.13 -15.16 -25.60
N THR A 176 16.79 -16.21 -24.85
CA THR A 176 16.45 -16.17 -23.42
C THR A 176 17.42 -17.04 -22.61
N THR A 177 17.27 -17.05 -21.29
CA THR A 177 18.04 -17.91 -20.38
C THR A 177 17.81 -19.41 -20.62
N ALA A 178 16.72 -19.79 -21.29
CA ALA A 178 16.51 -21.16 -21.75
C ALA A 178 17.50 -21.59 -22.84
N HIS A 179 18.03 -20.63 -23.62
CA HIS A 179 19.00 -20.85 -24.69
C HIS A 179 20.45 -20.58 -24.23
N GLU A 180 20.63 -19.67 -23.28
CA GLU A 180 21.92 -19.34 -22.65
C GLU A 180 21.71 -19.22 -21.13
N PRO A 181 21.96 -20.29 -20.37
CA PRO A 181 21.75 -20.27 -18.91
C PRO A 181 22.64 -19.26 -18.19
N ASP A 182 23.79 -18.90 -18.77
CA ASP A 182 24.71 -17.91 -18.23
C ASP A 182 24.22 -16.49 -18.58
N TYR A 183 23.61 -15.83 -17.59
CA TYR A 183 23.02 -14.50 -17.76
C TYR A 183 24.04 -13.46 -18.25
N ASP A 184 25.30 -13.55 -17.80
CA ASP A 184 26.35 -12.62 -18.22
C ASP A 184 26.69 -12.79 -19.70
N LYS A 185 26.76 -14.04 -20.18
CA LYS A 185 26.95 -14.32 -21.61
C LYS A 185 25.77 -13.87 -22.45
N LEU A 186 24.54 -14.09 -21.97
CA LEU A 186 23.33 -13.64 -22.66
C LEU A 186 23.32 -12.11 -22.79
N MET A 187 23.61 -11.39 -21.71
CA MET A 187 23.64 -9.93 -21.70
C MET A 187 24.76 -9.38 -22.57
N LYS A 188 25.96 -9.99 -22.55
CA LYS A 188 27.05 -9.60 -23.44
C LYS A 188 26.66 -9.76 -24.91
N TYR A 189 26.09 -10.91 -25.26
CA TYR A 189 25.57 -11.17 -26.61
C TYR A 189 24.51 -10.14 -27.02
N ARG A 190 23.57 -9.79 -26.14
CA ARG A 190 22.57 -8.75 -26.39
C ARG A 190 23.23 -7.39 -26.62
N CYS A 191 24.18 -6.98 -25.79
CA CYS A 191 24.89 -5.71 -25.95
C CYS A 191 25.64 -5.63 -27.29
N ASP A 192 26.38 -6.70 -27.64
CA ASP A 192 27.10 -6.79 -28.92
C ASP A 192 26.14 -6.67 -30.11
N LEU A 193 24.99 -7.35 -30.04
CA LEU A 193 23.96 -7.30 -31.06
C LEU A 193 23.32 -5.90 -31.18
N LEU A 194 22.98 -5.26 -30.07
CA LEU A 194 22.47 -3.88 -30.07
C LEU A 194 23.47 -2.93 -30.74
N ARG A 195 24.76 -3.05 -30.42
CA ARG A 195 25.82 -2.22 -31.01
C ARG A 195 25.96 -2.44 -32.52
N GLN A 196 25.92 -3.70 -32.98
CA GLN A 196 25.96 -4.06 -34.41
C GLN A 196 24.80 -3.44 -35.20
N HIS A 197 23.63 -3.33 -34.58
CA HIS A 197 22.42 -2.75 -35.17
C HIS A 197 22.23 -1.26 -34.87
N ASN A 198 23.22 -0.59 -34.26
CA ASN A 198 23.17 0.83 -33.88
C ASN A 198 21.97 1.18 -32.97
N ILE A 199 21.57 0.26 -32.09
CA ILE A 199 20.50 0.46 -31.10
C ILE A 199 21.12 0.98 -29.80
N LYS A 200 20.59 2.10 -29.33
CA LYS A 200 21.03 2.82 -28.12
C LYS A 200 19.99 2.70 -27.01
N LEU A 201 20.35 3.16 -25.81
CA LEU A 201 19.43 3.23 -24.67
C LEU A 201 18.15 4.03 -25.00
N LYS A 202 18.29 5.09 -25.80
CA LYS A 202 17.15 5.92 -26.21
C LYS A 202 16.08 5.12 -26.98
N ASP A 203 16.50 4.22 -27.86
CA ASP A 203 15.57 3.38 -28.64
C ASP A 203 14.82 2.41 -27.71
N MET A 204 15.51 1.85 -26.71
CA MET A 204 14.88 1.05 -25.65
C MET A 204 13.86 1.84 -24.85
N LEU A 205 14.19 3.08 -24.45
CA LEU A 205 13.26 3.97 -23.78
C LEU A 205 12.02 4.27 -24.62
N GLU A 206 12.18 4.46 -25.93
CA GLU A 206 11.06 4.68 -26.85
C GLU A 206 10.15 3.45 -26.97
N VAL A 207 10.72 2.24 -27.05
CA VAL A 207 9.94 0.99 -26.99
C VAL A 207 9.13 0.91 -25.71
N VAL A 208 9.80 1.15 -24.58
CA VAL A 208 9.23 0.93 -23.25
C VAL A 208 8.14 1.96 -22.91
N LYS A 209 8.26 3.19 -23.42
CA LYS A 209 7.21 4.21 -23.31
C LYS A 209 5.91 3.81 -24.01
N ASP A 210 5.99 3.05 -25.10
CA ASP A 210 4.83 2.60 -25.86
C ASP A 210 4.19 1.34 -25.26
N LEU A 211 4.89 0.64 -24.35
CA LEU A 211 4.35 -0.53 -23.66
C LEU A 211 3.25 -0.11 -22.70
N LYS A 212 2.13 -0.84 -22.74
CA LYS A 212 1.02 -0.67 -21.81
C LYS A 212 1.05 -1.74 -20.73
N PRO A 213 0.59 -1.45 -19.50
CA PRO A 213 0.33 -2.48 -18.50
C PRO A 213 -0.55 -3.60 -19.05
N LEU A 214 -0.34 -4.81 -18.53
CA LEU A 214 -1.18 -5.96 -18.88
C LEU A 214 -2.65 -5.69 -18.51
N PRO A 215 -3.63 -6.26 -19.22
CA PRO A 215 -5.04 -6.02 -18.94
C PRO A 215 -5.41 -6.26 -17.46
N GLY A 216 -5.97 -5.23 -16.82
CA GLY A 216 -6.39 -5.26 -15.42
C GLY A 216 -5.28 -4.97 -14.40
N ALA A 217 -4.02 -4.81 -14.82
CA ALA A 217 -2.90 -4.61 -13.89
C ALA A 217 -3.01 -3.28 -13.12
N ARG A 218 -3.36 -2.20 -13.82
CA ARG A 218 -3.51 -0.88 -13.23
C ARG A 218 -4.67 -0.85 -12.21
N GLU A 219 -5.83 -1.35 -12.63
CA GLU A 219 -7.03 -1.43 -11.80
C GLU A 219 -6.81 -2.34 -10.58
N PHE A 220 -5.99 -3.38 -10.73
CA PHE A 220 -5.60 -4.24 -9.63
C PHE A 220 -4.73 -3.51 -8.60
N LEU A 221 -3.72 -2.75 -9.03
CA LEU A 221 -2.86 -1.98 -8.13
C LEU A 221 -3.66 -0.87 -7.42
N GLU A 222 -4.54 -0.17 -8.14
CA GLU A 222 -5.45 0.84 -7.57
C GLU A 222 -6.41 0.25 -6.54
N TRP A 223 -6.89 -0.98 -6.77
CA TRP A 223 -7.69 -1.71 -5.77
C TRP A 223 -6.87 -2.13 -4.54
N LEU A 224 -5.62 -2.53 -4.74
CA LEU A 224 -4.78 -3.07 -3.68
C LEU A 224 -4.22 -1.97 -2.77
N GLN A 225 -3.83 -0.83 -3.32
CA GLN A 225 -3.18 0.26 -2.60
C GLN A 225 -3.90 0.69 -1.30
N PRO A 226 -5.23 0.93 -1.28
CA PRO A 226 -5.92 1.30 -0.03
C PRO A 226 -6.05 0.15 0.97
N LEU A 227 -5.85 -1.11 0.55
CA LEU A 227 -5.93 -2.30 1.41
C LEU A 227 -4.57 -2.69 1.97
N VAL A 228 -3.53 -2.57 1.15
CA VAL A 228 -2.14 -2.88 1.46
C VAL A 228 -1.28 -1.78 0.84
N PRO A 229 -0.99 -0.68 1.55
CA PRO A 229 -0.26 0.46 0.98
C PRO A 229 1.21 0.14 0.70
N ARG A 230 1.75 -0.94 1.28
CA ARG A 230 3.13 -1.41 1.06
C ARG A 230 3.18 -2.34 -0.14
N ILE A 231 3.23 -1.75 -1.33
CA ILE A 231 3.41 -2.46 -2.60
C ILE A 231 4.86 -2.29 -3.06
N LEU A 232 5.56 -3.40 -3.27
CA LEU A 232 6.95 -3.45 -3.72
C LEU A 232 7.05 -4.19 -5.05
N LEU A 233 7.71 -3.59 -6.03
CA LEU A 233 8.07 -4.23 -7.29
C LEU A 233 9.48 -4.82 -7.17
N LEU A 234 9.62 -6.12 -7.45
CA LEU A 234 10.88 -6.86 -7.44
C LEU A 234 11.12 -7.45 -8.82
N THR A 235 11.99 -6.85 -9.63
CA THR A 235 12.19 -7.24 -11.03
C THR A 235 13.66 -7.37 -11.39
N ASP A 236 13.97 -8.27 -12.32
CA ASP A 236 15.32 -8.43 -12.87
C ASP A 236 15.61 -7.47 -14.04
N THR A 237 14.67 -6.59 -14.36
CA THR A 237 14.82 -5.52 -15.36
C THR A 237 15.85 -4.46 -14.94
N PHE A 238 16.05 -3.45 -15.80
CA PHE A 238 17.05 -2.40 -15.58
C PHE A 238 16.48 -0.99 -15.44
N GLU A 239 16.98 -0.27 -14.44
CA GLU A 239 16.54 1.08 -14.08
C GLU A 239 16.58 2.08 -15.25
N GLU A 240 17.63 2.05 -16.07
CA GLU A 240 17.94 3.09 -17.07
C GLU A 240 16.90 3.19 -18.19
N TYR A 241 16.14 2.11 -18.45
CA TYR A 241 15.04 2.14 -19.41
C TYR A 241 13.66 1.90 -18.79
N ALA A 242 13.54 1.28 -17.62
CA ALA A 242 12.27 0.79 -17.12
C ALA A 242 11.43 1.84 -16.39
N MET A 243 11.98 3.03 -16.09
CA MET A 243 11.27 4.12 -15.42
C MET A 243 9.88 4.45 -16.03
N PRO A 244 9.70 4.51 -17.36
CA PRO A 244 8.39 4.73 -17.96
C PRO A 244 7.38 3.60 -17.70
N MET A 245 7.83 2.36 -17.44
CA MET A 245 6.93 1.26 -17.04
C MET A 245 6.42 1.51 -15.63
N PHE A 246 7.32 1.86 -14.72
CA PHE A 246 6.98 2.08 -13.32
C PHE A 246 6.06 3.29 -13.15
N GLU A 247 6.24 4.34 -13.95
CA GLU A 247 5.33 5.48 -14.03
C GLU A 247 3.88 5.05 -14.33
N GLN A 248 3.71 4.22 -15.37
CA GLN A 248 2.38 3.71 -15.76
C GLN A 248 1.73 2.85 -14.68
N LEU A 249 2.53 2.17 -13.85
CA LEU A 249 2.06 1.40 -12.69
C LEU A 249 1.80 2.27 -11.44
N GLY A 250 2.05 3.58 -11.50
CA GLY A 250 1.79 4.51 -10.39
C GLY A 250 2.97 4.71 -9.47
N TYR A 251 4.20 4.45 -9.96
CA TYR A 251 5.46 4.52 -9.21
C TYR A 251 5.45 3.76 -7.87
N PRO A 252 5.06 2.47 -7.82
CA PRO A 252 5.31 1.70 -6.61
C PRO A 252 6.83 1.59 -6.39
N SER A 253 7.25 1.42 -5.14
CA SER A 253 8.69 1.25 -4.83
C SER A 253 9.25 0.08 -5.62
N VAL A 254 10.38 0.29 -6.31
CA VAL A 254 10.93 -0.71 -7.24
C VAL A 254 12.40 -1.03 -7.01
N PHE A 255 12.69 -2.31 -7.00
CA PHE A 255 13.99 -2.91 -6.80
C PHE A 255 14.38 -3.70 -8.05
N CYS A 256 15.42 -3.22 -8.75
CA CYS A 256 15.85 -3.74 -10.04
C CYS A 256 17.39 -3.74 -10.19
N ASN A 257 17.89 -4.03 -11.39
CA ASN A 257 19.31 -3.99 -11.75
C ASN A 257 19.66 -2.69 -12.49
N SER A 258 20.94 -2.52 -12.83
CA SER A 258 21.44 -1.37 -13.61
C SER A 258 22.18 -1.81 -14.88
N LEU A 259 22.20 -0.93 -15.88
CA LEU A 259 23.00 -1.03 -17.10
C LEU A 259 24.28 -0.21 -16.98
N ILE A 260 25.24 -0.53 -17.85
CA ILE A 260 26.43 0.28 -18.08
C ILE A 260 26.30 0.88 -19.48
N ILE A 261 26.29 2.21 -19.54
CA ILE A 261 26.09 2.98 -20.77
C ILE A 261 27.38 3.73 -21.10
N ASP A 262 27.85 3.66 -22.34
CA ASP A 262 28.99 4.45 -22.80
C ASP A 262 28.61 5.89 -23.20
N GLU A 263 29.60 6.72 -23.50
CA GLU A 263 29.41 8.15 -23.81
C GLU A 263 28.56 8.38 -25.08
N ASP A 264 28.55 7.39 -25.99
CA ASP A 264 27.76 7.42 -27.22
C ASP A 264 26.30 6.95 -27.01
N GLY A 265 25.95 6.52 -25.80
CA GLY A 265 24.61 6.07 -25.42
C GLY A 265 24.34 4.58 -25.69
N PHE A 266 25.37 3.79 -25.96
CA PHE A 266 25.22 2.34 -26.14
C PHE A 266 25.21 1.61 -24.80
N ILE A 267 24.41 0.55 -24.74
CA ILE A 267 24.42 -0.40 -23.64
C ILE A 267 25.64 -1.30 -23.84
N VAL A 268 26.64 -1.17 -22.96
CA VAL A 268 27.92 -1.91 -23.05
C VAL A 268 28.06 -2.98 -21.98
N GLY A 269 27.13 -3.05 -21.04
CA GLY A 269 27.11 -4.06 -19.99
C GLY A 269 25.96 -3.87 -19.03
N HIS A 270 26.00 -4.64 -17.95
CA HIS A 270 25.00 -4.59 -16.89
C HIS A 270 25.67 -4.85 -15.53
N ARG A 271 24.96 -4.48 -14.47
CA ARG A 271 25.34 -4.70 -13.08
C ARG A 271 24.13 -5.25 -12.33
N LEU A 272 24.23 -6.52 -11.94
CA LEU A 272 23.25 -7.09 -11.01
C LEU A 272 23.36 -6.39 -9.66
N ARG A 273 22.22 -6.01 -9.09
CA ARG A 273 22.19 -5.37 -7.76
C ARG A 273 22.61 -6.37 -6.69
N LEU A 274 22.01 -7.55 -6.70
CA LEU A 274 22.27 -8.59 -5.71
C LEU A 274 21.88 -9.95 -6.28
N LYS A 275 22.72 -10.98 -6.09
CA LYS A 275 22.36 -12.35 -6.45
C LYS A 275 21.14 -12.79 -5.63
N ASP A 276 20.13 -13.36 -6.31
CA ASP A 276 18.85 -13.78 -5.73
C ASP A 276 18.13 -12.61 -5.02
N GLN A 277 18.15 -11.43 -5.67
CA GLN A 277 17.64 -10.19 -5.08
C GLN A 277 16.18 -10.26 -4.64
N LYS A 278 15.32 -10.93 -5.40
CA LYS A 278 13.87 -10.99 -5.13
C LYS A 278 13.62 -11.71 -3.81
N ARG A 279 14.22 -12.89 -3.62
CA ARG A 279 14.20 -13.64 -2.37
C ARG A 279 14.77 -12.84 -1.20
N LYS A 280 15.96 -12.26 -1.36
CA LYS A 280 16.61 -11.51 -0.27
C LYS A 280 15.81 -10.29 0.16
N ALA A 281 15.12 -9.62 -0.77
CA ALA A 281 14.21 -8.54 -0.45
C ALA A 281 13.07 -9.03 0.46
N VAL A 282 12.38 -10.11 0.09
CA VAL A 282 11.35 -10.75 0.94
C VAL A 282 11.88 -11.05 2.34
N GLU A 283 13.02 -11.72 2.45
CA GLU A 283 13.63 -12.06 3.74
C GLU A 283 14.00 -10.82 4.57
N SER A 284 14.41 -9.73 3.92
CA SER A 284 14.76 -8.47 4.60
C SER A 284 13.53 -7.77 5.16
N PHE A 285 12.42 -7.71 4.41
CA PHE A 285 11.17 -7.15 4.93
C PHE A 285 10.53 -8.04 5.99
N GLN A 286 10.71 -9.37 5.92
CA GLN A 286 10.33 -10.26 7.02
C GLN A 286 11.13 -9.98 8.30
N ARG A 287 12.44 -9.68 8.21
CA ARG A 287 13.25 -9.20 9.36
C ARG A 287 12.78 -7.85 9.90
N LEU A 288 12.16 -7.05 9.04
CA LEU A 288 11.47 -5.82 9.45
C LEU A 288 10.06 -6.08 10.01
N ASN A 289 9.67 -7.32 10.27
CA ASN A 289 8.37 -7.73 10.81
C ASN A 289 7.18 -7.48 9.86
N PHE A 290 7.41 -7.54 8.54
CA PHE A 290 6.33 -7.65 7.56
C PHE A 290 6.00 -9.11 7.25
N ARG A 291 4.74 -9.38 6.90
CA ARG A 291 4.31 -10.60 6.25
C ARG A 291 4.14 -10.34 4.77
N ILE A 292 4.68 -11.23 3.94
CA ILE A 292 4.81 -11.00 2.51
C ILE A 292 3.86 -11.90 1.74
N ILE A 293 3.11 -11.28 0.84
CA ILE A 293 2.46 -11.95 -0.28
C ILE A 293 3.30 -11.68 -1.52
N ALA A 294 3.87 -12.72 -2.12
CA ALA A 294 4.71 -12.62 -3.31
C ALA A 294 3.99 -13.17 -4.55
N VAL A 295 4.11 -12.45 -5.67
CA VAL A 295 3.47 -12.80 -6.94
C VAL A 295 4.49 -12.73 -8.07
N GLY A 296 4.52 -13.76 -8.91
CA GLY A 296 5.36 -13.82 -10.12
C GLY A 296 4.81 -14.82 -11.12
N ASP A 297 5.46 -14.95 -12.27
CA ASP A 297 5.00 -15.80 -13.38
C ASP A 297 6.00 -16.89 -13.76
N SER A 298 7.28 -16.74 -13.40
CA SER A 298 8.36 -17.51 -14.00
C SER A 298 9.31 -18.19 -12.99
N PHE A 299 10.29 -18.95 -13.49
CA PHE A 299 11.26 -19.67 -12.65
C PHE A 299 12.14 -18.76 -11.79
N ASN A 300 12.42 -17.52 -12.22
CA ASN A 300 13.20 -16.56 -11.43
C ASN A 300 12.44 -16.02 -10.21
N ASP A 301 11.11 -16.17 -10.16
CA ASP A 301 10.27 -15.75 -9.03
C ASP A 301 10.10 -16.81 -7.95
N ILE A 302 10.41 -18.07 -8.29
CA ILE A 302 10.14 -19.19 -7.39
C ILE A 302 10.87 -19.04 -6.06
N SER A 303 12.11 -18.53 -6.04
CA SER A 303 12.84 -18.32 -4.79
C SER A 303 12.17 -17.24 -3.92
N MET A 304 11.68 -16.15 -4.52
CA MET A 304 10.92 -15.09 -3.88
C MET A 304 9.61 -15.62 -3.29
N MET A 305 8.82 -16.32 -4.11
CA MET A 305 7.53 -16.87 -3.71
C MET A 305 7.67 -17.96 -2.65
N LYS A 306 8.72 -18.79 -2.76
CA LYS A 306 9.04 -19.76 -1.72
C LYS A 306 9.47 -19.11 -0.43
N ALA A 307 10.07 -17.91 -0.45
CA ALA A 307 10.51 -17.19 0.75
C ALA A 307 9.34 -16.54 1.51
N ALA A 308 8.33 -16.06 0.79
CA ALA A 308 7.17 -15.38 1.32
C ALA A 308 6.24 -16.31 2.13
N GLU A 309 5.40 -15.73 2.98
CA GLU A 309 4.33 -16.43 3.68
C GLU A 309 3.29 -16.98 2.70
N HIS A 310 2.99 -16.21 1.65
CA HIS A 310 2.13 -16.65 0.56
C HIS A 310 2.76 -16.35 -0.80
N GLY A 311 2.85 -17.35 -1.67
CA GLY A 311 3.21 -17.20 -3.08
C GLY A 311 2.00 -17.42 -3.99
N ILE A 312 1.83 -16.61 -5.02
CA ILE A 312 0.80 -16.79 -6.07
C ILE A 312 1.46 -16.72 -7.45
N LEU A 313 1.18 -17.68 -8.32
CA LEU A 313 1.58 -17.59 -9.73
C LEU A 313 0.53 -16.82 -10.52
N ILE A 314 0.93 -15.95 -11.44
CA ILE A 314 0.03 -15.34 -12.44
C ILE A 314 0.63 -15.54 -13.84
N TYR A 315 -0.21 -15.85 -14.82
CA TYR A 315 0.23 -16.14 -16.20
C TYR A 315 1.41 -17.13 -16.38
N PRO A 316 1.61 -18.17 -15.54
CA PRO A 316 2.80 -19.00 -15.65
C PRO A 316 2.81 -19.84 -16.94
N SER A 317 4.01 -20.14 -17.44
CA SER A 317 4.19 -21.15 -18.50
C SER A 317 3.83 -22.56 -18.01
N ASP A 318 3.47 -23.48 -18.90
CA ASP A 318 3.13 -24.85 -18.51
C ASP A 318 4.29 -25.61 -17.84
N LYS A 319 5.53 -25.24 -18.17
CA LYS A 319 6.72 -25.77 -17.50
C LYS A 319 6.76 -25.35 -16.03
N VAL A 320 6.47 -24.08 -15.74
CA VAL A 320 6.43 -23.55 -14.37
C VAL A 320 5.28 -24.17 -13.59
N LYS A 321 4.07 -24.24 -14.18
CA LYS A 321 2.90 -24.89 -13.58
C LYS A 321 3.18 -26.33 -13.15
N LYS A 322 3.84 -27.11 -14.02
CA LYS A 322 4.17 -28.51 -13.77
C LYS A 322 5.26 -28.66 -12.71
N ALA A 323 6.25 -27.76 -12.69
CA ALA A 323 7.37 -27.81 -11.75
C ALA A 323 6.99 -27.33 -10.35
N HIS A 324 6.01 -26.41 -10.25
CA HIS A 324 5.60 -25.77 -9.00
C HIS A 324 4.09 -25.82 -8.75
N PRO A 325 3.48 -27.02 -8.65
CA PRO A 325 2.04 -27.17 -8.39
C PRO A 325 1.64 -26.71 -6.99
N GLU A 326 2.60 -26.46 -6.08
CA GLU A 326 2.35 -25.96 -4.74
C GLU A 326 1.76 -24.54 -4.71
N PHE A 327 1.97 -23.74 -5.76
CA PHE A 327 1.49 -22.37 -5.80
C PHE A 327 0.10 -22.26 -6.45
N PRO A 328 -0.85 -21.55 -5.82
CA PRO A 328 -2.12 -21.23 -6.48
C PRO A 328 -1.87 -20.34 -7.70
N ILE A 329 -2.62 -20.60 -8.78
CA ILE A 329 -2.48 -19.89 -10.05
C ILE A 329 -3.65 -18.92 -10.25
N ALA A 330 -3.35 -17.63 -10.39
CA ALA A 330 -4.25 -16.60 -10.88
C ALA A 330 -4.25 -16.59 -12.41
N LYS A 331 -5.45 -16.60 -13.00
CA LYS A 331 -5.62 -16.59 -14.46
C LYS A 331 -5.53 -15.19 -15.07
N ASP A 332 -5.80 -14.17 -14.26
CA ASP A 332 -5.75 -12.77 -14.60
C ASP A 332 -5.67 -11.92 -13.32
N HIS A 333 -5.52 -10.61 -13.48
CA HIS A 333 -5.47 -9.65 -12.38
C HIS A 333 -6.75 -9.62 -11.52
N PHE A 334 -7.89 -9.98 -12.10
CA PHE A 334 -9.14 -10.09 -11.34
C PHE A 334 -9.09 -11.31 -10.39
N ASP A 335 -8.71 -12.49 -10.89
CA ASP A 335 -8.51 -13.68 -10.08
C ASP A 335 -7.39 -13.49 -9.06
N LEU A 336 -6.34 -12.71 -9.39
CA LEU A 336 -5.29 -12.33 -8.44
C LEU A 336 -5.85 -11.53 -7.27
N ARG A 337 -6.62 -10.46 -7.55
CA ARG A 337 -7.37 -9.69 -6.54
C ARG A 337 -8.18 -10.61 -5.63
N VAL A 338 -8.88 -11.56 -6.22
CA VAL A 338 -9.69 -12.56 -5.51
C VAL A 338 -8.88 -13.42 -4.55
N LYS A 339 -7.67 -13.84 -4.93
CA LYS A 339 -6.81 -14.68 -4.08
C LYS A 339 -6.15 -13.89 -2.97
N ILE A 340 -5.63 -12.70 -3.28
CA ILE A 340 -5.09 -11.79 -2.28
C ILE A 340 -6.17 -11.40 -1.28
N GLY A 341 -7.37 -11.04 -1.75
CA GLY A 341 -8.49 -10.72 -0.87
C GLY A 341 -8.85 -11.85 0.10
N ARG A 342 -8.75 -13.12 -0.32
CA ARG A 342 -8.94 -14.28 0.56
C ARG A 342 -7.85 -14.42 1.63
N ILE A 343 -6.61 -14.10 1.28
CA ILE A 343 -5.49 -14.11 2.24
C ILE A 343 -5.70 -12.99 3.26
N LEU A 344 -6.00 -11.77 2.80
CA LEU A 344 -6.24 -10.61 3.66
C LEU A 344 -7.46 -10.78 4.57
N SER A 345 -8.48 -11.53 4.13
CA SER A 345 -9.68 -11.82 4.94
C SER A 345 -9.53 -13.05 5.84
N ALA A 346 -8.45 -13.82 5.70
CA ALA A 346 -8.26 -15.00 6.53
C ALA A 346 -7.92 -14.53 7.94
N ASN A 347 -8.81 -14.76 8.91
CA ASN A 347 -8.56 -14.54 10.34
C ASN A 347 -7.58 -15.57 10.94
N LYS A 348 -6.56 -15.96 10.18
CA LYS A 348 -5.50 -16.85 10.60
C LYS A 348 -4.26 -16.01 10.85
N LEU A 349 -3.71 -16.10 12.06
CA LEU A 349 -2.42 -15.52 12.38
C LEU A 349 -1.38 -16.01 11.35
N ILE A 350 -0.75 -15.08 10.64
CA ILE A 350 0.28 -15.42 9.67
C ILE A 350 1.58 -15.54 10.46
N LEU A 351 1.96 -16.77 10.80
CA LEU A 351 3.16 -16.99 11.60
C LEU A 351 4.41 -16.49 10.87
N PRO A 352 5.29 -15.73 11.56
CA PRO A 352 6.55 -15.32 10.98
C PRO A 352 7.35 -16.54 10.55
N ARG A 353 7.97 -16.43 9.39
CA ARG A 353 8.86 -17.48 8.91
C ARG A 353 10.17 -17.49 9.69
N ALA A 354 10.71 -18.69 9.94
CA ALA A 354 12.06 -18.81 10.46
C ALA A 354 13.06 -18.30 9.40
N LEU A 355 13.85 -17.29 9.77
CA LEU A 355 14.85 -16.69 8.89
C LEU A 355 16.25 -17.12 9.31
N ALA A 356 17.10 -17.37 8.31
CA ALA A 356 18.52 -17.50 8.55
C ALA A 356 19.09 -16.19 9.10
N SER A 357 20.21 -16.27 9.83
CA SER A 357 20.90 -15.07 10.30
C SER A 357 21.26 -14.17 9.12
N PRO A 358 21.02 -12.85 9.22
CA PRO A 358 21.31 -11.94 8.13
C PRO A 358 22.82 -11.92 7.85
N PRO A 359 23.23 -11.71 6.59
CA PRO A 359 24.64 -11.48 6.28
C PRO A 359 25.14 -10.21 6.98
N PRO A 360 26.44 -10.13 7.29
CA PRO A 360 27.03 -8.93 7.89
C PRO A 360 26.90 -7.74 6.93
N LEU A 361 26.72 -6.53 7.48
CA LEU A 361 26.56 -5.31 6.69
C LEU A 361 27.74 -5.06 5.75
N SER A 362 28.96 -5.47 6.14
CA SER A 362 30.16 -5.33 5.32
C SER A 362 30.15 -6.20 4.05
N ALA A 363 29.31 -7.24 3.97
CA ALA A 363 29.31 -8.19 2.86
C ALA A 363 28.99 -7.54 1.49
N THR A 364 28.20 -6.47 1.48
CA THR A 364 27.79 -5.75 0.26
C THR A 364 28.42 -4.36 0.16
N GLN A 365 29.12 -3.89 1.20
CA GLN A 365 29.51 -2.50 1.35
C GLN A 365 30.33 -1.95 0.18
N SER A 366 31.27 -2.73 -0.37
CA SER A 366 32.11 -2.30 -1.49
C SER A 366 31.41 -2.33 -2.86
N SER A 367 30.23 -2.96 -2.96
CA SER A 367 29.49 -3.16 -4.22
C SER A 367 28.19 -2.37 -4.32
N ARG A 368 27.87 -1.53 -3.33
CA ARG A 368 26.64 -0.71 -3.32
C ARG A 368 26.75 0.43 -4.31
N THR A 369 25.82 0.50 -5.26
CA THR A 369 25.87 1.53 -6.31
C THR A 369 24.58 2.33 -6.45
N MET A 370 23.43 1.76 -6.08
CA MET A 370 22.15 2.46 -6.16
C MET A 370 21.85 3.20 -4.87
N TRP A 371 21.35 4.43 -5.00
CA TRP A 371 20.91 5.24 -3.87
C TRP A 371 19.44 4.98 -3.54
N LEU A 372 19.13 5.04 -2.25
CA LEU A 372 17.78 4.99 -1.70
C LEU A 372 17.70 6.04 -0.57
N LEU A 373 16.58 6.75 -0.49
CA LEU A 373 16.32 7.72 0.57
C LEU A 373 15.43 7.11 1.68
N CYS A 374 15.90 7.18 2.92
CA CYS A 374 15.10 6.89 4.11
C CYS A 374 14.81 8.20 4.84
N CYS A 375 13.57 8.48 5.22
CA CYS A 375 13.27 9.72 5.93
C CYS A 375 12.20 9.56 7.01
N ASN A 376 12.29 10.42 8.03
CA ASN A 376 11.18 10.65 8.95
C ASN A 376 10.03 11.37 8.22
N VAL A 377 8.80 11.27 8.71
CA VAL A 377 7.65 11.98 8.12
C VAL A 377 7.36 13.29 8.87
N ALA A 378 7.19 13.19 10.18
CA ALA A 378 6.82 14.32 11.03
C ALA A 378 7.98 15.33 11.14
N GLY A 379 7.65 16.62 10.98
CA GLY A 379 8.62 17.71 10.93
C GLY A 379 9.43 17.81 9.63
N PHE A 380 9.28 16.86 8.69
CA PHE A 380 9.99 16.87 7.40
C PHE A 380 9.03 17.01 6.21
N LEU A 381 8.14 16.03 6.03
CA LEU A 381 7.15 16.01 4.95
C LEU A 381 5.77 16.49 5.41
N ALA A 382 5.48 16.32 6.70
CA ALA A 382 4.23 16.73 7.32
C ALA A 382 4.49 17.41 8.67
N PRO A 383 3.58 18.25 9.17
CA PRO A 383 3.69 18.85 10.49
C PRO A 383 3.77 17.80 11.61
N GLU A 384 4.28 18.22 12.77
CA GLU A 384 4.26 17.39 13.98
C GLU A 384 2.82 17.13 14.45
N PRO A 385 2.34 15.87 14.46
CA PRO A 385 0.92 15.58 14.64
C PRO A 385 0.42 16.01 16.02
N TRP A 386 1.24 15.83 17.06
CA TRP A 386 0.85 16.11 18.44
C TRP A 386 0.75 17.60 18.75
N LEU A 387 1.54 18.44 18.08
CA LEU A 387 1.40 19.90 18.18
C LEU A 387 0.11 20.38 17.50
N ALA A 388 -0.28 19.75 16.39
CA ALA A 388 -1.56 20.07 15.74
C ALA A 388 -2.77 19.64 16.59
N VAL A 389 -2.73 18.44 17.17
CA VAL A 389 -3.78 17.97 18.10
C VAL A 389 -3.84 18.87 19.32
N GLN A 390 -2.68 19.26 19.88
CA GLN A 390 -2.62 20.22 20.98
C GLN A 390 -3.28 21.55 20.62
N ALA A 391 -2.96 22.12 19.45
CA ALA A 391 -3.51 23.40 19.03
C ALA A 391 -5.03 23.33 18.82
N LYS A 392 -5.56 22.21 18.32
CA LYS A 392 -7.00 22.00 18.08
C LYS A 392 -7.80 21.82 19.37
N PHE A 393 -7.28 21.08 20.35
CA PHE A 393 -8.01 20.76 21.59
C PHE A 393 -7.54 21.51 22.83
N ASN A 394 -6.48 22.32 22.72
CA ASN A 394 -5.88 23.10 23.80
C ASN A 394 -5.44 22.24 25.01
N ILE A 395 -4.81 21.09 24.75
CA ILE A 395 -4.34 20.14 25.78
C ILE A 395 -2.81 20.28 25.95
N GLU A 396 -2.36 20.99 26.97
CA GLU A 396 -0.95 21.36 27.17
C GLU A 396 -0.01 20.15 27.33
N GLU A 397 -0.50 19.05 27.90
CA GLU A 397 0.25 17.80 28.08
C GLU A 397 0.74 17.22 26.74
N LEU A 398 0.06 17.52 25.64
CA LEU A 398 0.44 17.07 24.31
C LEU A 398 1.67 17.80 23.75
N LYS A 399 2.10 18.93 24.35
CA LYS A 399 3.36 19.62 23.99
C LYS A 399 4.62 18.90 24.46
N VAL A 400 4.49 17.94 25.39
CA VAL A 400 5.64 17.19 25.88
C VAL A 400 6.26 16.44 24.71
N THR A 401 7.57 16.61 24.54
CA THR A 401 8.39 15.97 23.49
C THR A 401 9.33 14.93 24.09
N THR A 402 10.01 14.19 23.23
CA THR A 402 11.03 13.22 23.65
C THR A 402 12.24 13.86 24.33
N ALA A 403 12.43 15.18 24.21
CA ALA A 403 13.45 15.89 24.97
C ALA A 403 13.10 16.01 26.47
N GLN A 404 11.81 16.04 26.80
CA GLN A 404 11.33 16.14 28.19
C GLN A 404 11.02 14.77 28.80
N GLU A 405 10.47 13.84 28.00
CA GLU A 405 10.27 12.44 28.38
C GLU A 405 10.92 11.53 27.33
N PRO A 406 12.17 11.10 27.55
CA PRO A 406 12.89 10.23 26.61
C PRO A 406 12.30 8.84 26.46
N ASP A 407 11.53 8.35 27.44
CA ASP A 407 10.84 7.06 27.34
C ASP A 407 9.59 7.21 26.47
N TYR A 408 9.71 6.81 25.20
CA TYR A 408 8.64 6.93 24.22
C TYR A 408 7.33 6.25 24.66
N ASN A 409 7.41 5.11 25.36
CA ASN A 409 6.22 4.41 25.83
C ASN A 409 5.50 5.20 26.91
N LYS A 410 6.25 5.81 27.84
CA LYS A 410 5.67 6.71 28.85
C LYS A 410 5.08 7.96 28.22
N LEU A 411 5.76 8.56 27.25
CA LEU A 411 5.27 9.73 26.54
C LEU A 411 3.94 9.44 25.83
N MET A 412 3.83 8.32 25.14
CA MET A 412 2.58 7.94 24.48
C MET A 412 1.49 7.56 25.48
N ALA A 413 1.82 6.89 26.59
CA ALA A 413 0.85 6.60 27.66
C ALA A 413 0.30 7.89 28.29
N LEU A 414 1.15 8.89 28.50
CA LEU A 414 0.75 10.23 28.93
C LEU A 414 -0.21 10.87 27.94
N ARG A 415 0.09 10.80 26.63
CA ARG A 415 -0.80 11.34 25.58
C ARG A 415 -2.15 10.62 25.53
N ALA A 416 -2.15 9.29 25.60
CA ALA A 416 -3.38 8.50 25.64
C ALA A 416 -4.25 8.85 26.87
N SER A 417 -3.64 8.98 28.05
CA SER A 417 -4.31 9.39 29.28
C SER A 417 -4.87 10.82 29.17
N ALA A 418 -4.09 11.76 28.63
CA ALA A 418 -4.51 13.15 28.44
C ALA A 418 -5.73 13.22 27.52
N LEU A 419 -5.70 12.56 26.36
CA LEU A 419 -6.83 12.50 25.44
C LEU A 419 -8.08 11.90 26.09
N ARG A 420 -7.93 10.77 26.81
CA ARG A 420 -9.05 10.12 27.50
C ARG A 420 -9.68 11.01 28.57
N SER A 421 -8.88 11.70 29.37
CA SER A 421 -9.38 12.63 30.40
C SER A 421 -10.14 13.83 29.82
N HIS A 422 -9.83 14.20 28.57
CA HIS A 422 -10.51 15.27 27.84
C HIS A 422 -11.63 14.77 26.90
N GLY A 423 -11.94 13.47 26.93
CA GLY A 423 -13.00 12.89 26.11
C GLY A 423 -12.69 12.81 24.61
N ILE A 424 -11.41 12.93 24.21
CA ILE A 424 -10.98 12.92 22.81
C ILE A 424 -10.76 11.50 22.32
N LYS A 425 -11.49 11.09 21.28
CA LYS A 425 -11.38 9.77 20.65
C LYS A 425 -10.37 9.73 19.51
N LEU A 426 -9.96 8.51 19.13
CA LEU A 426 -8.97 8.28 18.07
C LEU A 426 -9.40 8.85 16.70
N TRP A 427 -10.70 8.79 16.35
CA TRP A 427 -11.17 9.39 15.09
C TRP A 427 -11.05 10.91 15.06
N GLU A 428 -11.08 11.58 16.21
CA GLU A 428 -10.89 13.03 16.26
C GLU A 428 -9.42 13.40 15.95
N LEU A 429 -8.46 12.52 16.30
CA LEU A 429 -7.07 12.65 15.86
C LEU A 429 -6.96 12.45 14.35
N PHE A 430 -7.66 11.46 13.79
CA PHE A 430 -7.73 11.25 12.35
C PHE A 430 -8.29 12.51 11.65
N ASP A 431 -9.36 13.11 12.18
CA ASP A 431 -9.94 14.34 11.64
C ASP A 431 -8.93 15.50 11.69
N VAL A 432 -8.16 15.64 12.77
CA VAL A 432 -7.06 16.62 12.82
C VAL A 432 -6.07 16.38 11.66
N MET A 433 -5.62 15.15 11.46
CA MET A 433 -4.68 14.83 10.38
C MET A 433 -5.29 15.02 8.98
N ASN A 434 -6.58 14.76 8.85
CA ASN A 434 -7.33 15.00 7.62
C ASN A 434 -7.44 16.50 7.29
N ASP A 435 -7.47 17.36 8.30
CA ASP A 435 -7.47 18.82 8.12
C ASP A 435 -6.06 19.42 7.88
N LEU A 436 -4.98 18.68 8.19
CA LEU A 436 -3.60 19.17 8.06
C LEU A 436 -3.05 19.04 6.64
N ASP A 437 -2.47 20.11 6.10
CA ASP A 437 -1.68 20.02 4.88
C ASP A 437 -0.27 19.46 5.15
N VAL A 438 0.31 18.85 4.11
CA VAL A 438 1.74 18.51 4.08
C VAL A 438 2.60 19.77 4.11
N LEU A 439 3.86 19.66 4.53
CA LEU A 439 4.73 20.84 4.64
C LEU A 439 4.98 21.50 3.28
N PRO A 440 5.07 22.84 3.21
CA PRO A 440 5.35 23.53 1.96
C PRO A 440 6.61 23.01 1.26
N GLY A 441 6.47 22.70 -0.04
CA GLY A 441 7.54 22.15 -0.87
C GLY A 441 7.82 20.66 -0.69
N ALA A 442 7.12 19.95 0.21
CA ALA A 442 7.31 18.50 0.41
C ALA A 442 6.97 17.70 -0.86
N MET A 443 5.81 17.96 -1.47
CA MET A 443 5.41 17.28 -2.72
C MET A 443 6.35 17.63 -3.88
N ASP A 444 6.73 18.89 -4.01
CA ASP A 444 7.69 19.34 -5.04
C ASP A 444 9.07 18.68 -4.85
N PHE A 445 9.49 18.49 -3.61
CA PHE A 445 10.72 17.78 -3.28
C PHE A 445 10.64 16.30 -3.68
N LEU A 446 9.56 15.60 -3.31
CA LEU A 446 9.37 14.19 -3.65
C LEU A 446 9.30 14.01 -5.18
N GLU A 447 8.60 14.89 -5.89
CA GLU A 447 8.52 14.85 -7.35
C GLU A 447 9.89 15.09 -8.01
N TRP A 448 10.64 16.08 -7.51
CA TRP A 448 12.01 16.34 -7.97
C TRP A 448 12.96 15.17 -7.70
N LEU A 449 12.78 14.47 -6.58
CA LEU A 449 13.65 13.39 -6.15
C LEU A 449 13.48 12.13 -7.01
N LYS A 450 12.27 11.86 -7.50
CA LYS A 450 11.92 10.66 -8.29
C LYS A 450 12.94 10.31 -9.39
N PRO A 451 13.33 11.22 -10.32
CA PRO A 451 14.30 10.89 -11.37
C PRO A 451 15.75 10.71 -10.89
N ILE A 452 16.07 11.06 -9.64
CA ILE A 452 17.44 11.08 -9.10
C ILE A 452 17.67 9.92 -8.14
N VAL A 453 16.74 9.75 -7.20
CA VAL A 453 16.70 8.68 -6.19
C VAL A 453 15.28 8.13 -6.19
N PRO A 454 14.93 7.23 -7.13
CA PRO A 454 13.54 6.83 -7.34
C PRO A 454 12.93 6.00 -6.21
N ARG A 455 13.72 5.58 -5.20
CA ARG A 455 13.26 4.80 -4.06
C ARG A 455 13.31 5.67 -2.80
N THR A 456 12.14 5.92 -2.23
CA THR A 456 11.99 6.64 -0.97
C THR A 456 11.18 5.80 0.01
N PHE A 457 11.74 5.56 1.20
CA PHE A 457 11.11 4.84 2.30
C PHE A 457 10.90 5.81 3.45
N MET A 458 9.65 5.95 3.88
CA MET A 458 9.28 6.80 5.00
C MET A 458 9.19 5.95 6.26
N ILE A 459 9.85 6.35 7.34
CA ILE A 459 9.88 5.59 8.59
C ILE A 459 9.49 6.53 9.72
N THR A 460 8.33 6.29 10.33
CA THR A 460 7.78 7.15 11.37
C THR A 460 7.50 6.37 12.64
N ASP A 461 7.75 7.00 13.78
CA ASP A 461 7.39 6.43 15.09
C ASP A 461 5.91 6.64 15.43
N GLY A 462 5.20 7.42 14.61
CA GLY A 462 3.76 7.62 14.68
C GLY A 462 2.94 6.39 14.29
N PHE A 463 1.62 6.55 14.36
CA PHE A 463 0.67 5.44 14.25
C PHE A 463 -0.19 5.54 13.00
N GLU A 464 -0.36 4.41 12.30
CA GLU A 464 -1.09 4.34 11.03
C GLU A 464 -2.52 4.88 11.14
N GLU A 465 -3.23 4.53 12.21
CA GLU A 465 -4.67 4.76 12.36
C GLU A 465 -5.07 6.23 12.30
N TYR A 466 -4.24 7.15 12.77
CA TYR A 466 -4.50 8.58 12.62
C TYR A 466 -3.70 9.21 11.49
N ALA A 467 -2.54 8.65 11.12
CA ALA A 467 -1.64 9.28 10.14
C ALA A 467 -2.01 8.97 8.68
N LEU A 468 -2.92 8.02 8.45
CA LEU A 468 -3.37 7.62 7.11
C LEU A 468 -3.72 8.82 6.21
N PRO A 469 -4.49 9.85 6.63
CA PRO A 469 -4.81 11.00 5.77
C PRO A 469 -3.58 11.77 5.26
N ILE A 470 -2.51 11.82 6.06
CA ILE A 470 -1.24 12.43 5.64
C ILE A 470 -0.56 11.54 4.59
N PHE A 471 -0.57 10.23 4.78
CA PHE A 471 -0.01 9.30 3.81
C PHE A 471 -0.76 9.37 2.47
N ASP A 472 -2.08 9.48 2.50
CA ASP A 472 -2.92 9.66 1.31
C ASP A 472 -2.53 10.95 0.55
N LYS A 473 -2.34 12.06 1.27
CA LYS A 473 -1.86 13.33 0.69
C LYS A 473 -0.47 13.24 0.08
N LEU A 474 0.40 12.39 0.64
CA LEU A 474 1.72 12.08 0.09
C LEU A 474 1.68 11.04 -1.05
N GLY A 475 0.49 10.52 -1.40
CA GLY A 475 0.28 9.54 -2.47
C GLY A 475 0.47 8.07 -2.06
N HIS A 476 0.17 7.73 -0.81
CA HIS A 476 0.42 6.42 -0.17
C HIS A 476 1.85 5.89 -0.40
N PRO A 477 2.87 6.63 0.08
CA PRO A 477 4.25 6.20 -0.07
C PRO A 477 4.53 4.91 0.72
N MET A 478 5.70 4.31 0.49
CA MET A 478 6.20 3.20 1.28
C MET A 478 6.52 3.65 2.71
N VAL A 479 5.50 3.64 3.59
CA VAL A 479 5.59 4.10 4.98
C VAL A 479 5.65 2.92 5.95
N PHE A 480 6.63 2.95 6.84
CA PHE A 480 6.79 2.04 7.96
C PHE A 480 6.44 2.79 9.26
N CYS A 481 5.42 2.31 9.96
CA CYS A 481 4.88 2.95 11.16
C CYS A 481 4.49 1.93 12.23
N ASN A 482 4.07 2.44 13.39
CA ASN A 482 3.49 1.68 14.48
C ASN A 482 1.94 1.65 14.36
N TYR A 483 1.29 0.92 15.26
CA TYR A 483 -0.17 0.81 15.32
C TYR A 483 -0.72 1.18 16.69
N VAL A 484 -1.95 1.68 16.70
CA VAL A 484 -2.67 1.97 17.92
C VAL A 484 -4.06 1.35 17.89
N GLU A 485 -4.39 0.61 18.95
CA GLU A 485 -5.71 0.06 19.16
C GLU A 485 -6.55 1.04 19.98
N ALA A 486 -7.82 1.20 19.58
CA ALA A 486 -8.81 1.90 20.37
C ALA A 486 -9.57 0.92 21.28
N ASP A 487 -10.00 1.37 22.46
CA ASP A 487 -10.95 0.63 23.29
C ASP A 487 -12.37 0.66 22.69
N LYS A 488 -13.32 -0.04 23.33
CA LYS A 488 -14.72 -0.12 22.89
C LYS A 488 -15.43 1.23 22.83
N GLU A 489 -14.93 2.23 23.56
CA GLU A 489 -15.49 3.58 23.63
C GLU A 489 -14.86 4.51 22.56
N GLY A 490 -13.80 4.04 21.88
CA GLY A 490 -13.09 4.74 20.83
C GLY A 490 -11.84 5.49 21.29
N TYR A 491 -11.42 5.33 22.54
CA TYR A 491 -10.23 5.99 23.06
C TYR A 491 -8.98 5.21 22.69
N MET A 492 -7.89 5.95 22.46
CA MET A 492 -6.55 5.38 22.35
C MET A 492 -6.25 4.53 23.60
N ASN A 493 -5.97 3.23 23.41
CA ASN A 493 -5.84 2.28 24.51
C ASN A 493 -4.50 1.56 24.51
N LYS A 494 -4.16 0.85 23.42
CA LYS A 494 -2.97 0.01 23.36
C LYS A 494 -2.09 0.42 22.18
N LEU A 495 -0.82 0.66 22.48
CA LEU A 495 0.20 0.96 21.49
C LEU A 495 0.88 -0.33 21.08
N VAL A 496 0.95 -0.56 19.77
CA VAL A 496 1.61 -1.72 19.20
C VAL A 496 2.83 -1.23 18.43
N THR A 497 3.99 -1.39 19.05
CA THR A 497 5.27 -1.14 18.38
C THR A 497 5.53 -2.27 17.41
N ARG A 498 5.54 -1.95 16.11
CA ARG A 498 5.72 -2.97 15.05
C ARG A 498 7.09 -3.63 15.13
N LEU A 499 8.12 -2.83 15.36
CA LEU A 499 9.51 -3.29 15.45
C LEU A 499 10.31 -2.33 16.33
N LYS A 500 10.93 -2.86 17.38
CA LYS A 500 11.90 -2.09 18.18
C LYS A 500 13.08 -1.65 17.30
N ASP A 501 13.49 -0.40 17.42
CA ASP A 501 14.59 0.23 16.67
C ASP A 501 14.33 0.22 15.14
N GLN A 502 13.07 0.39 14.72
CA GLN A 502 12.67 0.25 13.33
C GLN A 502 13.48 1.10 12.35
N LYS A 503 13.79 2.35 12.72
CA LYS A 503 14.51 3.29 11.83
C LYS A 503 15.92 2.78 11.54
N LEU A 504 16.65 2.40 12.58
CA LEU A 504 17.97 1.78 12.47
C LEU A 504 17.91 0.48 11.66
N LYS A 505 17.03 -0.46 12.04
CA LYS A 505 16.92 -1.76 11.37
C LYS A 505 16.54 -1.65 9.90
N THR A 506 15.69 -0.70 9.54
CA THR A 506 15.33 -0.46 8.13
C THR A 506 16.54 -0.04 7.32
N VAL A 507 17.36 0.88 7.80
CA VAL A 507 18.60 1.28 7.11
C VAL A 507 19.52 0.08 6.92
N GLU A 508 19.74 -0.70 7.98
CA GLU A 508 20.61 -1.88 7.91
C GLU A 508 20.10 -2.93 6.92
N GLU A 509 18.80 -3.24 6.92
CA GLU A 509 18.22 -4.22 5.99
C GLU A 509 18.29 -3.74 4.54
N LEU A 510 18.07 -2.45 4.27
CA LEU A 510 18.21 -1.90 2.93
C LEU A 510 19.68 -1.88 2.46
N GLN A 511 20.63 -1.67 3.36
CA GLN A 511 22.05 -1.84 3.11
C GLN A 511 22.42 -3.31 2.78
N ARG A 512 21.81 -4.29 3.46
CA ARG A 512 21.94 -5.73 3.12
C ARG A 512 21.39 -6.05 1.73
N LEU A 513 20.45 -5.24 1.23
CA LEU A 513 19.94 -5.30 -0.15
C LEU A 513 20.81 -4.58 -1.18
N ASN A 514 22.03 -4.20 -0.81
CA ASN A 514 23.03 -3.54 -1.66
C ASN A 514 22.65 -2.11 -2.10
N PHE A 515 21.88 -1.39 -1.28
CA PHE A 515 21.65 0.05 -1.45
C PHE A 515 22.62 0.89 -0.62
N ARG A 516 22.99 2.05 -1.18
CA ARG A 516 23.56 3.18 -0.42
C ARG A 516 22.40 4.01 0.12
N ILE A 517 22.44 4.37 1.38
CA ILE A 517 21.32 5.06 2.04
C ILE A 517 21.65 6.53 2.28
N ILE A 518 20.74 7.41 1.84
CA ILE A 518 20.63 8.78 2.32
C ILE A 518 19.53 8.79 3.38
N ALA A 519 19.87 9.08 4.63
CA ALA A 519 18.91 9.20 5.71
C ALA A 519 18.66 10.67 6.05
N VAL A 520 17.39 11.06 6.14
CA VAL A 520 16.97 12.42 6.50
C VAL A 520 16.10 12.37 7.76
N GLY A 521 16.51 13.12 8.78
CA GLY A 521 15.85 13.15 10.09
C GLY A 521 15.76 14.56 10.63
N THR A 522 14.89 14.75 11.62
CA THR A 522 14.58 16.07 12.20
C THR A 522 14.86 16.11 13.70
N SER A 523 14.92 14.95 14.34
CA SER A 523 14.85 14.81 15.80
C SER A 523 15.87 13.81 16.35
N PHE A 524 15.97 13.73 17.68
CA PHE A 524 16.82 12.75 18.38
C PHE A 524 16.47 11.29 18.04
N ASN A 525 15.20 11.00 17.74
CA ASN A 525 14.75 9.65 17.38
C ASN A 525 15.31 9.17 16.03
N ASP A 526 15.84 10.08 15.22
CA ASP A 526 16.38 9.78 13.90
C ASP A 526 17.88 9.50 13.94
N VAL A 527 18.58 9.89 15.01
CA VAL A 527 20.06 9.91 15.07
C VAL A 527 20.68 8.56 14.77
N GLU A 528 20.12 7.46 15.29
CA GLU A 528 20.65 6.12 15.00
C GLU A 528 20.53 5.74 13.52
N MET A 529 19.41 6.11 12.89
CA MET A 529 19.19 5.95 11.45
C MET A 529 20.20 6.77 10.63
N LEU A 530 20.42 8.02 11.03
CA LEU A 530 21.36 8.93 10.38
C LEU A 530 22.81 8.42 10.48
N ARG A 531 23.19 7.90 11.64
CA ARG A 531 24.54 7.36 11.89
C ARG A 531 24.80 6.07 11.13
N ALA A 532 23.78 5.22 10.98
CA ALA A 532 23.90 3.95 10.27
C ALA A 532 23.95 4.12 8.74
N ALA A 533 23.32 5.18 8.22
CA ALA A 533 23.29 5.45 6.79
C ALA A 533 24.65 5.88 6.24
N GLU A 534 24.90 5.64 4.95
CA GLU A 534 26.08 6.16 4.27
C GLU A 534 26.13 7.69 4.30
N GLN A 535 24.96 8.35 4.27
CA GLN A 535 24.83 9.79 4.37
C GLN A 535 23.64 10.14 5.27
N GLY A 536 23.91 10.54 6.52
CA GLY A 536 22.92 11.12 7.42
C GLY A 536 22.83 12.64 7.26
N ILE A 537 21.62 13.19 7.15
CA ILE A 537 21.36 14.63 7.05
C ILE A 537 20.29 15.02 8.06
N ILE A 538 20.53 16.12 8.77
CA ILE A 538 19.55 16.69 9.69
C ILE A 538 18.81 17.85 8.99
N PHE A 539 17.49 17.72 8.88
CA PHE A 539 16.61 18.71 8.27
C PHE A 539 15.98 19.59 9.36
N SER A 540 16.19 20.91 9.24
CA SER A 540 15.60 21.95 10.10
C SER A 540 15.53 21.58 11.59
N PRO A 541 16.67 21.26 12.25
CA PRO A 541 16.66 20.79 13.63
C PRO A 541 16.40 21.90 14.65
N SER A 542 15.94 21.48 15.83
CA SER A 542 16.02 22.31 17.03
C SER A 542 17.47 22.62 17.43
N GLU A 543 17.67 23.68 18.23
CA GLU A 543 19.00 24.03 18.73
C GLU A 543 19.66 22.91 19.54
N ALA A 544 18.86 22.15 20.31
CA ALA A 544 19.35 21.01 21.09
C ALA A 544 19.89 19.90 20.19
N VAL A 545 19.13 19.49 19.16
CA VAL A 545 19.55 18.47 18.19
C VAL A 545 20.81 18.91 17.45
N ARG A 546 20.87 20.18 17.02
CA ARG A 546 22.04 20.78 16.37
C ARG A 546 23.29 20.72 17.26
N ARG A 547 23.16 21.07 18.54
CA ARG A 547 24.30 21.13 19.47
C ARG A 547 24.85 19.74 19.79
N GLU A 548 23.99 18.74 19.91
CA GLU A 548 24.35 17.40 20.37
C GLU A 548 24.79 16.47 19.24
N ASN A 549 24.50 16.83 17.98
CA ASN A 549 24.89 16.02 16.82
C ASN A 549 25.62 16.87 15.75
N PRO A 550 26.75 17.52 16.10
CA PRO A 550 27.49 18.40 15.21
C PRO A 550 28.15 17.66 14.03
N GLU A 551 28.20 16.33 14.06
CA GLU A 551 28.81 15.52 13.00
C GLU A 551 27.99 15.48 11.72
N PHE A 552 26.68 15.74 11.77
CA PHE A 552 25.82 15.65 10.60
C PHE A 552 25.69 16.99 9.87
N PRO A 553 25.67 17.00 8.53
CA PRO A 553 25.28 18.18 7.77
C PRO A 553 23.85 18.58 8.09
N ILE A 554 23.64 19.89 8.25
CA ILE A 554 22.34 20.49 8.53
C ILE A 554 21.87 21.27 7.32
N VAL A 555 20.61 21.09 6.96
CA VAL A 555 19.93 21.86 5.91
C VAL A 555 18.66 22.50 6.49
N ALA A 556 18.36 23.74 6.11
CA ALA A 556 17.24 24.49 6.66
C ALA A 556 15.93 24.27 5.90
N ASN A 557 15.99 23.87 4.63
CA ASN A 557 14.84 23.78 3.74
C ASN A 557 15.08 22.76 2.61
N HIS A 558 14.04 22.49 1.83
CA HIS A 558 14.09 21.53 0.73
C HIS A 558 15.09 21.93 -0.38
N GLU A 559 15.34 23.21 -0.63
CA GLU A 559 16.30 23.62 -1.68
C GLU A 559 17.75 23.32 -1.28
N GLU A 560 18.12 23.59 -0.02
CA GLU A 560 19.41 23.18 0.52
C GLU A 560 19.57 21.65 0.53
N LEU A 561 18.49 20.92 0.85
CA LEU A 561 18.48 19.45 0.78
C LEU A 561 18.69 18.95 -0.65
N LYS A 562 18.02 19.54 -1.65
CA LYS A 562 18.22 19.21 -3.07
C LYS A 562 19.67 19.37 -3.48
N ALA A 563 20.29 20.51 -3.15
CA ALA A 563 21.70 20.76 -3.44
C ALA A 563 22.61 19.72 -2.77
N LYS A 564 22.33 19.36 -1.51
CA LYS A 564 23.14 18.35 -0.80
C LYS A 564 22.98 16.96 -1.39
N ILE A 565 21.78 16.57 -1.81
CA ILE A 565 21.53 15.27 -2.46
C ILE A 565 22.30 15.21 -3.79
N LEU A 566 22.30 16.26 -4.60
CA LEU A 566 23.04 16.31 -5.86
C LEU A 566 24.57 16.16 -5.66
N ASP A 567 25.11 16.79 -4.62
CA ASP A 567 26.52 16.61 -4.21
C ASP A 567 26.82 15.14 -3.85
N ILE A 568 25.92 14.49 -3.12
CA ILE A 568 26.05 13.09 -2.69
C ILE A 568 25.98 12.10 -3.88
N VAL A 569 25.00 12.26 -4.76
CA VAL A 569 24.79 11.32 -5.88
C VAL A 569 25.72 11.59 -7.07
N GLY A 570 26.34 12.78 -7.11
CA GLY A 570 27.13 13.30 -8.21
C GLY A 570 26.27 13.92 -9.31
N HIS A 571 26.80 14.92 -10.04
CA HIS A 571 26.10 15.73 -11.07
C HIS A 571 25.47 14.97 -12.27
N ARG A 572 25.40 13.63 -12.26
CA ARG A 572 24.66 12.84 -13.26
C ARG A 572 23.13 12.99 -13.14
N GLY A 573 22.64 13.66 -12.11
CA GLY A 573 21.21 13.81 -11.78
C GLY A 573 20.57 15.16 -12.10
N GLU A 574 21.17 16.04 -12.91
CA GLU A 574 20.39 17.19 -13.40
C GLU A 574 19.24 16.68 -14.30
N PRO A 575 17.97 16.91 -13.94
CA PRO A 575 16.88 16.61 -14.86
C PRO A 575 17.12 17.40 -16.14
N MET A 576 17.11 16.74 -17.31
CA MET A 576 17.23 17.42 -18.60
C MET A 576 16.23 18.58 -18.65
N GLN A 577 16.71 19.80 -18.41
CA GLN A 577 15.90 21.00 -18.58
C GLN A 577 15.42 20.98 -20.03
N LYS A 578 14.10 21.09 -20.22
CA LYS A 578 13.52 21.42 -21.52
C LYS A 578 14.20 22.71 -21.97
N ARG A 579 15.21 22.61 -22.85
CA ARG A 579 15.75 23.78 -23.55
C ARG A 579 14.55 24.42 -24.23
N ALA A 580 14.12 25.56 -23.70
CA ALA A 580 13.16 26.40 -24.37
C ALA A 580 13.70 26.63 -25.79
N LYS A 581 12.92 26.22 -26.80
CA LYS A 581 13.19 26.60 -28.18
C LYS A 581 13.05 28.11 -28.24
N THR A 582 14.15 28.84 -28.11
CA THR A 582 14.28 30.15 -28.72
C THR A 582 14.28 29.92 -30.22
N CYS A 583 13.14 30.17 -30.85
CA CYS A 583 13.05 30.47 -32.27
C CYS A 583 12.29 31.78 -32.40
#